data_AF-A0A7S0L7B6-F1
#
_entry.id   AF-A0A7S0L7B6-F1
#
_cell.length_a   1.000
_cell.length_b   1.000
_cell.length_c   1.000
_cell.angle_alpha   90.00
_cell.angle_beta   90.00
_cell.angle_gamma   90.00
#
_symmetry.space_group_name_H-M   'P 1'
#
loop_
_entity.id
_entity.type
_entity.pdbx_description
1 polymer ?
#
loop_
_entity_poly.entity_id
_entity_poly.type
_entity_poly.pdbx_seq_one_letter_code
_entity_poly.pdbx_strand_id
1 'polypeptide(L)'
;ITTTEEMLFLVLPLVIYAGWCPVHPPVWPDQFVLVQRRTPDETASVDMATTVTYYDNLAGANLIQITPDVNMSDVLWDLELASGHSFYFTPARQSCKPMDFPVGILRPDWLANAKLIGTHIMVNGRLCIGWTKEDFIDYYADAETCEPVSWYFHTMKARFDTIYYRPGETAGAIMFKPPSYCSQPKIS
;
A
#
# COMPACT_ATOMS: atom_id res chain seq x y z
N ILE A 1 -0.29 -67.49 -23.96
CA ILE A 1 -1.49 -66.73 -23.50
C ILE A 1 -0.95 -65.69 -22.55
N THR A 2 -0.84 -64.45 -23.03
CA THR A 2 -0.16 -63.34 -22.36
C THR A 2 -1.25 -62.38 -21.89
N THR A 3 -1.43 -62.25 -20.57
CA THR A 3 -2.34 -61.28 -19.97
C THR A 3 -1.53 -60.09 -19.49
N THR A 4 -1.67 -58.97 -20.22
CA THR A 4 -1.21 -57.65 -19.80
C THR A 4 -2.29 -57.02 -18.94
N GLU A 5 -2.00 -56.77 -17.66
CA GLU A 5 -2.84 -55.95 -16.78
C GLU A 5 -2.60 -54.47 -17.10
N GLU A 6 -3.64 -53.78 -17.57
CA GLU A 6 -3.61 -52.33 -17.73
C GLU A 6 -3.91 -51.67 -16.38
N MET A 7 -2.91 -50.98 -15.83
CA MET A 7 -3.05 -50.17 -14.62
C MET A 7 -3.66 -48.81 -15.00
N LEU A 8 -4.95 -48.64 -14.72
CA LEU A 8 -5.69 -47.41 -14.95
C LEU A 8 -5.23 -46.34 -13.94
N PHE A 9 -4.40 -45.39 -14.40
CA PHE A 9 -4.06 -44.20 -13.61
C PHE A 9 -5.26 -43.24 -13.58
N LEU A 10 -5.92 -43.16 -12.43
CA LEU A 10 -6.87 -42.09 -12.11
C LEU A 10 -6.12 -40.76 -12.01
N VAL A 11 -6.18 -39.95 -13.05
CA VAL A 11 -5.73 -38.55 -13.03
C VAL A 11 -6.81 -37.75 -12.30
N LEU A 12 -6.68 -37.60 -10.98
CA LEU A 12 -7.51 -36.68 -10.21
C LEU A 12 -7.17 -35.24 -10.63
N PRO A 13 -8.14 -34.43 -11.08
CA PRO A 13 -7.88 -33.02 -11.35
C PRO A 13 -7.50 -32.36 -10.02
N LEU A 14 -6.34 -31.70 -10.00
CA LEU A 14 -5.94 -30.84 -8.90
C LEU A 14 -6.94 -29.67 -8.86
N VAL A 15 -7.97 -29.77 -8.02
CA VAL A 15 -8.83 -28.63 -7.70
C VAL A 15 -7.98 -27.69 -6.86
N ILE A 16 -7.37 -26.71 -7.53
CA ILE A 16 -6.77 -25.56 -6.86
C ILE A 16 -7.96 -24.79 -6.30
N TYR A 17 -8.29 -24.99 -5.02
CA TYR A 17 -9.17 -24.07 -4.34
C TYR A 17 -8.46 -22.71 -4.38
N ALA A 18 -9.00 -21.77 -5.14
CA ALA A 18 -8.70 -20.36 -4.92
C ALA A 18 -9.05 -20.08 -3.46
N GLY A 19 -8.03 -20.06 -2.61
CA GLY A 19 -8.21 -19.95 -1.17
C GLY A 19 -8.76 -18.57 -0.86
N TRP A 20 -9.91 -18.53 -0.19
CA TRP A 20 -10.48 -17.29 0.35
C TRP A 20 -9.43 -16.60 1.24
N CYS A 21 -9.37 -15.27 1.17
CA CYS A 21 -8.48 -14.47 1.99
C CYS A 21 -8.70 -14.76 3.49
N PRO A 22 -7.67 -15.11 4.26
CA PRO A 22 -7.86 -15.35 5.69
C PRO A 22 -8.48 -14.14 6.40
N VAL A 23 -9.28 -14.39 7.44
CA VAL A 23 -9.93 -13.32 8.23
C VAL A 23 -8.94 -12.54 9.12
N HIS A 24 -7.68 -12.97 9.17
CA HIS A 24 -6.61 -12.20 9.79
C HIS A 24 -6.08 -11.15 8.81
N PRO A 25 -5.55 -10.01 9.32
CA PRO A 25 -4.97 -8.98 8.47
C PRO A 25 -3.93 -9.53 7.47
N PRO A 26 -3.91 -9.02 6.22
CA PRO A 26 -2.88 -9.39 5.26
C PRO A 26 -1.51 -8.86 5.70
N VAL A 27 -0.46 -9.62 5.37
CA VAL A 27 0.94 -9.17 5.46
C VAL A 27 1.32 -8.64 4.09
N TRP A 28 1.87 -7.43 4.03
CA TRP A 28 2.34 -6.88 2.76
C TRP A 28 3.54 -7.68 2.22
N PRO A 29 3.70 -7.80 0.90
CA PRO A 29 4.96 -8.26 0.34
C PRO A 29 6.07 -7.26 0.65
N ASP A 30 7.33 -7.72 0.61
CA ASP A 30 8.50 -6.86 0.86
C ASP A 30 8.60 -5.68 -0.12
N GLN A 31 8.03 -5.81 -1.31
CA GLN A 31 8.04 -4.78 -2.34
C GLN A 31 6.68 -4.73 -3.03
N PHE A 32 6.18 -3.53 -3.32
CA PHE A 32 5.05 -3.35 -4.23
C PHE A 32 4.99 -1.95 -4.82
N VAL A 33 4.32 -1.85 -5.96
CA VAL A 33 3.81 -0.57 -6.49
C VAL A 33 2.29 -0.55 -6.35
N LEU A 34 1.76 0.54 -5.80
CA LEU A 34 0.34 0.73 -5.57
C LEU A 34 -0.09 2.10 -6.10
N VAL A 35 -1.09 2.13 -6.98
CA VAL A 35 -1.70 3.37 -7.47
C VAL A 35 -3.08 3.52 -6.84
N GLN A 36 -3.33 4.65 -6.19
CA GLN A 36 -4.62 4.91 -5.54
C GLN A 36 -5.20 6.26 -5.92
N ARG A 37 -6.54 6.32 -5.96
CA ARG A 37 -7.31 7.56 -6.04
C ARG A 37 -7.64 8.04 -4.63
N ARG A 38 -7.11 9.20 -4.25
CA ARG A 38 -7.50 9.88 -3.02
C ARG A 38 -8.77 10.68 -3.24
N THR A 39 -9.78 10.42 -2.42
CA THR A 39 -11.07 11.13 -2.37
C THR A 39 -11.29 11.64 -0.95
N PRO A 40 -11.22 12.96 -0.71
CA PRO A 40 -11.49 13.56 0.58
C PRO A 40 -12.99 13.62 0.90
N ASP A 41 -13.32 13.51 2.18
CA ASP A 41 -14.63 13.90 2.68
C ASP A 41 -14.78 15.43 2.69
N GLU A 42 -16.01 15.93 2.87
CA GLU A 42 -16.32 17.37 2.86
C GLU A 42 -15.53 18.20 3.89
N THR A 43 -15.08 17.57 4.99
CA THR A 43 -14.35 18.24 6.08
C THR A 43 -12.85 17.93 6.09
N ALA A 44 -12.34 17.28 5.05
CA ALA A 44 -10.93 16.98 4.91
C ALA A 44 -10.11 18.25 4.62
N SER A 45 -8.85 18.26 5.02
CA SER A 45 -7.90 19.33 4.72
C SER A 45 -7.01 19.02 3.51
N VAL A 46 -7.40 18.08 2.66
CA VAL A 46 -6.64 17.60 1.51
C VAL A 46 -7.53 17.57 0.27
N ASP A 47 -6.93 17.80 -0.91
CA ASP A 47 -7.65 17.78 -2.19
C ASP A 47 -7.72 16.37 -2.81
N MET A 48 -8.54 16.23 -3.86
CA MET A 48 -8.48 15.08 -4.77
C MET A 48 -7.05 14.91 -5.33
N ALA A 49 -6.56 13.68 -5.35
CA ALA A 49 -5.24 13.37 -5.90
C ALA A 49 -5.17 11.94 -6.41
N THR A 50 -4.23 11.69 -7.30
CA THR A 50 -3.76 10.33 -7.61
C THR A 50 -2.42 10.12 -6.93
N THR A 51 -2.27 8.97 -6.27
CA THR A 51 -1.04 8.60 -5.57
C THR A 51 -0.39 7.39 -6.23
N VAL A 52 0.94 7.39 -6.27
CA VAL A 52 1.74 6.21 -6.63
C VAL A 52 2.71 5.94 -5.48
N THR A 53 2.53 4.79 -4.84
CA THR A 53 3.37 4.33 -3.74
C THR A 53 4.34 3.29 -4.26
N TYR A 54 5.63 3.52 -4.03
CA TYR A 54 6.71 2.56 -4.22
C TYR A 54 7.19 2.15 -2.84
N TYR A 55 6.72 0.99 -2.39
CA TYR A 55 7.11 0.41 -1.13
C TYR A 55 8.24 -0.60 -1.33
N ASP A 56 9.32 -0.45 -0.56
CA ASP A 56 10.46 -1.33 -0.60
C ASP A 56 11.04 -1.52 0.82
N ASN A 57 10.55 -2.55 1.51
CA ASN A 57 11.01 -2.93 2.83
C ASN A 57 12.49 -3.33 2.84
N LEU A 58 12.98 -3.95 1.75
CA LEU A 58 14.37 -4.39 1.61
C LEU A 58 15.33 -3.21 1.49
N ALA A 59 14.91 -2.16 0.77
CA ALA A 59 15.63 -0.89 0.70
C ALA A 59 15.38 0.01 1.91
N GLY A 60 14.41 -0.33 2.77
CA GLY A 60 14.00 0.47 3.92
C GLY A 60 13.40 1.81 3.50
N ALA A 61 12.59 1.83 2.43
CA ALA A 61 12.00 3.05 1.88
C ALA A 61 10.53 2.87 1.49
N ASN A 62 9.75 3.93 1.68
CA ASN A 62 8.40 4.07 1.18
C ASN A 62 8.29 5.44 0.52
N LEU A 63 8.10 5.47 -0.79
CA LEU A 63 7.97 6.72 -1.55
C LEU A 63 6.55 6.84 -2.09
N ILE A 64 5.83 7.88 -1.68
CA ILE A 64 4.52 8.23 -2.21
C ILE A 64 4.64 9.48 -3.07
N GLN A 65 4.31 9.36 -4.35
CA GLN A 65 4.10 10.49 -5.25
C GLN A 65 2.64 10.88 -5.25
N ILE A 66 2.33 12.11 -4.84
CA ILE A 66 0.97 12.64 -4.70
C ILE A 66 0.78 13.70 -5.77
N THR A 67 0.01 13.38 -6.81
CA THR A 67 -0.33 14.30 -7.90
C THR A 67 -1.71 14.89 -7.64
N PRO A 68 -1.81 16.16 -7.20
CA PRO A 68 -3.10 16.78 -6.91
C PRO A 68 -3.82 17.18 -8.20
N ASP A 69 -5.13 16.99 -8.25
CA ASP A 69 -5.94 17.34 -9.42
C ASP A 69 -5.97 18.86 -9.67
N VAL A 70 -5.92 19.64 -8.58
CA VAL A 70 -5.93 21.11 -8.62
C VAL A 70 -4.70 21.68 -9.30
N ASN A 71 -3.57 20.95 -9.31
CA ASN A 71 -2.36 21.32 -10.04
C ASN A 71 -1.45 20.10 -10.28
N MET A 72 -1.64 19.42 -11.41
CA MET A 72 -0.89 18.20 -11.75
C MET A 72 0.62 18.39 -11.89
N SER A 73 1.11 19.63 -12.01
CA SER A 73 2.55 19.94 -12.08
C SER A 73 3.19 20.07 -10.69
N ASP A 74 2.39 20.17 -9.62
CA ASP A 74 2.86 20.36 -8.25
C ASP A 74 2.90 19.05 -7.46
N VAL A 75 3.56 18.02 -8.02
CA VAL A 75 3.62 16.69 -7.42
C VAL A 75 4.43 16.74 -6.12
N LEU A 76 3.78 16.39 -5.01
CA LEU A 76 4.43 16.21 -3.71
C LEU A 76 4.96 14.79 -3.60
N TRP A 77 6.22 14.65 -3.22
CA TRP A 77 6.85 13.37 -2.92
C TRP A 77 7.00 13.29 -1.42
N ASP A 78 6.47 12.21 -0.84
CA ASP A 78 6.64 11.82 0.55
C ASP A 78 7.57 10.61 0.59
N LEU A 79 8.84 10.83 0.96
CA LEU A 79 9.84 9.78 1.09
C LEU A 79 10.04 9.49 2.56
N GLU A 80 9.60 8.32 3.01
CA GLU A 80 9.82 7.79 4.35
C GLU A 80 10.94 6.77 4.32
N LEU A 81 11.86 6.83 5.29
CA LEU A 81 12.98 5.89 5.41
C LEU A 81 12.91 5.13 6.73
N ALA A 82 13.35 3.87 6.70
CA ALA A 82 13.49 3.01 7.88
C ALA A 82 14.50 3.56 8.91
N SER A 83 15.33 4.53 8.52
CA SER A 83 16.21 5.27 9.44
C SER A 83 15.45 6.24 10.36
N GLY A 84 14.15 6.43 10.14
CA GLY A 84 13.33 7.39 10.86
C GLY A 84 13.37 8.81 10.30
N HIS A 85 14.03 9.03 9.16
CA HIS A 85 13.97 10.31 8.44
C HIS A 85 12.93 10.26 7.34
N SER A 86 12.11 11.31 7.23
CA SER A 86 11.16 11.49 6.14
C SER A 86 11.36 12.83 5.44
N PHE A 87 10.98 12.90 4.16
CA PHE A 87 11.15 14.09 3.33
C PHE A 87 9.89 14.34 2.52
N TYR A 88 9.28 15.50 2.75
CA TYR A 88 8.24 16.04 1.90
C TYR A 88 8.87 17.01 0.91
N PHE A 89 8.86 16.72 -0.38
CA PHE A 89 9.47 17.59 -1.38
C PHE A 89 8.70 17.68 -2.68
N THR A 90 8.86 18.80 -3.38
CA THR A 90 8.26 19.04 -4.69
C THR A 90 9.38 19.32 -5.69
N PRO A 91 9.74 18.35 -6.56
CA PRO A 91 10.85 18.50 -7.50
C PRO A 91 10.74 19.73 -8.41
N ALA A 92 9.55 20.03 -8.91
CA ALA A 92 9.32 21.14 -9.83
C ALA A 92 9.68 22.52 -9.25
N ARG A 93 9.60 22.67 -7.92
CA ARG A 93 9.91 23.92 -7.20
C ARG A 93 11.17 23.84 -6.34
N GLN A 94 11.84 22.69 -6.33
CA GLN A 94 12.97 22.40 -5.42
C GLN A 94 12.67 22.73 -3.94
N SER A 95 11.41 22.59 -3.52
CA SER A 95 11.04 22.76 -2.11
C SER A 95 11.19 21.45 -1.36
N CYS A 96 11.73 21.50 -0.15
CA CYS A 96 11.87 20.32 0.70
C CYS A 96 11.64 20.65 2.17
N LYS A 97 10.94 19.76 2.85
CA LYS A 97 10.73 19.75 4.30
C LYS A 97 11.20 18.39 4.84
N PRO A 98 12.42 18.31 5.38
CA PRO A 98 12.86 17.11 6.09
C PRO A 98 12.15 17.04 7.45
N MET A 99 11.90 15.84 7.93
CA MET A 99 11.28 15.58 9.23
C MET A 99 11.84 14.31 9.84
N ASP A 100 11.84 14.24 11.16
CA ASP A 100 12.13 13.01 11.87
C ASP A 100 10.81 12.34 12.26
N PHE A 101 10.64 11.11 11.80
CA PHE A 101 9.53 10.23 12.12
C PHE A 101 10.09 8.92 12.66
N PRO A 102 10.32 8.81 13.99
CA PRO A 102 11.07 7.69 14.57
C PRO A 102 10.52 6.29 14.29
N VAL A 103 9.24 6.19 13.91
CA VAL A 103 8.60 4.94 13.50
C VAL A 103 9.17 4.42 12.17
N GLY A 104 9.65 5.32 11.30
CA GLY A 104 10.13 5.01 9.97
C GLY A 104 9.01 4.54 9.05
N ILE A 105 9.30 3.56 8.19
CA ILE A 105 8.31 2.94 7.31
C ILE A 105 7.45 1.91 8.06
N LEU A 106 6.21 1.74 7.61
CA LEU A 106 5.39 0.61 8.04
C LEU A 106 6.06 -0.72 7.64
N ARG A 107 6.20 -1.63 8.59
CA ARG A 107 6.72 -2.99 8.34
C ARG A 107 5.65 -3.84 7.65
N PRO A 108 6.01 -4.93 6.95
CA PRO A 108 5.05 -5.80 6.27
C PRO A 108 3.84 -6.24 7.12
N ASP A 109 4.05 -6.42 8.42
CA ASP A 109 3.06 -6.88 9.39
C ASP A 109 2.40 -5.73 10.18
N TRP A 110 2.51 -4.47 9.75
CA TRP A 110 2.02 -3.30 10.50
C TRP A 110 0.54 -3.35 10.88
N LEU A 111 -0.27 -4.08 10.09
CA LEU A 111 -1.70 -4.29 10.35
C LEU A 111 -1.96 -5.41 11.39
N ALA A 112 -0.93 -6.04 11.94
CA ALA A 112 -1.05 -7.01 13.00
C ALA A 112 -1.85 -6.44 14.19
N ASN A 113 -2.70 -7.28 14.77
CA ASN A 113 -3.62 -6.93 15.86
C ASN A 113 -4.66 -5.85 15.50
N ALA A 114 -4.86 -5.52 14.22
CA ALA A 114 -6.00 -4.70 13.80
C ALA A 114 -7.32 -5.40 14.12
N LYS A 115 -8.33 -4.61 14.50
CA LYS A 115 -9.65 -5.12 14.84
C LYS A 115 -10.44 -5.37 13.56
N LEU A 116 -10.96 -6.58 13.40
CA LEU A 116 -11.88 -6.91 12.32
C LEU A 116 -13.16 -6.05 12.44
N ILE A 117 -13.55 -5.39 11.35
CA ILE A 117 -14.78 -4.60 11.26
C ILE A 117 -15.86 -5.28 10.39
N GLY A 118 -15.48 -6.27 9.57
CA GLY A 118 -16.42 -7.13 8.86
C GLY A 118 -15.75 -8.00 7.79
N THR A 119 -16.45 -9.05 7.36
CA THR A 119 -15.95 -10.02 6.35
C THR A 119 -16.74 -10.01 5.04
N HIS A 120 -17.83 -9.23 4.98
CA HIS A 120 -18.73 -9.14 3.83
C HIS A 120 -19.09 -7.68 3.55
N ILE A 121 -18.06 -6.85 3.36
CA ILE A 121 -18.23 -5.41 3.14
C ILE A 121 -18.10 -5.15 1.63
N MET A 122 -19.07 -4.45 1.04
CA MET A 122 -18.99 -4.04 -0.36
C MET A 122 -18.23 -2.72 -0.47
N VAL A 123 -17.06 -2.74 -1.11
CA VAL A 123 -16.24 -1.54 -1.38
C VAL A 123 -15.92 -1.49 -2.86
N ASN A 124 -16.29 -0.40 -3.54
CA ASN A 124 -16.11 -0.25 -4.99
C ASN A 124 -16.64 -1.44 -5.82
N GLY A 125 -17.75 -2.06 -5.38
CA GLY A 125 -18.33 -3.23 -6.05
C GLY A 125 -17.62 -4.55 -5.81
N ARG A 126 -16.58 -4.59 -4.96
CA ARG A 126 -15.86 -5.81 -4.55
C ARG A 126 -16.28 -6.25 -3.15
N LEU A 127 -16.39 -7.56 -2.94
CA LEU A 127 -16.58 -8.14 -1.61
C LEU A 127 -15.25 -8.11 -0.85
N CYS A 128 -15.24 -7.48 0.31
CA CYS A 128 -14.04 -7.21 1.08
C CYS A 128 -14.14 -7.70 2.52
N ILE A 129 -12.97 -7.98 3.09
CA ILE A 129 -12.74 -8.06 4.53
C ILE A 129 -12.13 -6.72 4.97
N GLY A 130 -12.62 -6.18 6.09
CA GLY A 130 -12.17 -4.89 6.62
C GLY A 130 -11.57 -5.02 8.01
N TRP A 131 -10.51 -4.26 8.27
CA TRP A 131 -9.90 -4.10 9.59
C TRP A 131 -9.71 -2.62 9.91
N THR A 132 -9.83 -2.26 11.18
CA THR A 132 -9.50 -0.93 11.69
C THR A 132 -8.29 -1.02 12.61
N LYS A 133 -7.35 -0.07 12.49
CA LYS A 133 -6.12 -0.04 13.26
C LYS A 133 -5.96 1.31 13.92
N GLU A 134 -6.11 1.34 15.25
CA GLU A 134 -6.06 2.55 16.07
C GLU A 134 -6.99 3.66 15.51
N ASP A 135 -6.73 4.93 15.85
CA ASP A 135 -7.36 6.10 15.21
C ASP A 135 -6.65 6.51 13.91
N PHE A 136 -6.05 5.52 13.22
CA PHE A 136 -5.21 5.74 12.06
C PHE A 136 -5.93 5.42 10.75
N ILE A 137 -6.38 4.17 10.58
CA ILE A 137 -6.82 3.67 9.27
C ILE A 137 -7.86 2.56 9.37
N ASP A 138 -8.84 2.59 8.44
CA ASP A 138 -9.59 1.41 8.02
C ASP A 138 -9.00 0.86 6.72
N TYR A 139 -8.71 -0.44 6.70
CA TYR A 139 -8.09 -1.15 5.60
C TYR A 139 -9.04 -2.21 5.07
N TYR A 140 -9.33 -2.17 3.77
CA TYR A 140 -10.20 -3.12 3.09
C TYR A 140 -9.39 -3.93 2.07
N ALA A 141 -9.41 -5.25 2.22
CA ALA A 141 -8.81 -6.18 1.27
C ALA A 141 -9.90 -6.99 0.56
N ASP A 142 -9.64 -7.38 -0.68
CA ASP A 142 -10.51 -8.28 -1.42
C ASP A 142 -10.62 -9.63 -0.71
N ALA A 143 -11.84 -10.13 -0.56
CA ALA A 143 -12.11 -11.35 0.17
C ALA A 143 -11.58 -12.62 -0.53
N GLU A 144 -11.33 -12.57 -1.84
CA GLU A 144 -10.79 -13.69 -2.62
C GLU A 144 -9.27 -13.56 -2.77
N THR A 145 -8.75 -12.38 -3.13
CA THR A 145 -7.33 -12.22 -3.49
C THR A 145 -6.42 -11.69 -2.38
N CYS A 146 -6.99 -11.22 -1.26
CA CYS A 146 -6.29 -10.46 -0.21
C CYS A 146 -5.65 -9.14 -0.66
N GLU A 147 -5.86 -8.71 -1.90
CA GLU A 147 -5.25 -7.47 -2.40
C GLU A 147 -5.91 -6.24 -1.76
N PRO A 148 -5.16 -5.14 -1.54
CA PRO A 148 -5.73 -3.89 -1.04
C PRO A 148 -6.78 -3.35 -2.02
N VAL A 149 -7.99 -3.08 -1.54
CA VAL A 149 -9.08 -2.48 -2.32
C VAL A 149 -9.22 -0.99 -2.01
N SER A 150 -9.22 -0.64 -0.73
CA SER A 150 -9.40 0.75 -0.31
C SER A 150 -8.86 0.95 1.10
N TRP A 151 -8.34 2.14 1.36
CA TRP A 151 -7.94 2.59 2.69
C TRP A 151 -8.73 3.85 3.05
N TYR A 152 -9.07 4.02 4.32
CA TYR A 152 -9.61 5.28 4.82
C TYR A 152 -8.77 5.77 6.00
N PHE A 153 -8.08 6.89 5.83
CA PHE A 153 -7.26 7.48 6.89
C PHE A 153 -8.08 8.45 7.72
N HIS A 154 -8.28 8.14 9.01
CA HIS A 154 -9.22 8.88 9.88
C HIS A 154 -8.81 10.34 10.08
N THR A 155 -7.51 10.60 10.29
CA THR A 155 -7.01 11.97 10.50
C THR A 155 -7.07 12.81 9.22
N MET A 156 -6.79 12.21 8.06
CA MET A 156 -6.91 12.91 6.77
C MET A 156 -8.36 13.07 6.32
N LYS A 157 -9.27 12.24 6.85
CA LYS A 157 -10.67 12.12 6.43
C LYS A 157 -10.78 11.92 4.92
N ALA A 158 -10.01 10.96 4.42
CA ALA A 158 -9.91 10.70 3.00
C ALA A 158 -9.77 9.21 2.73
N ARG A 159 -10.46 8.77 1.68
CA ARG A 159 -10.40 7.42 1.13
C ARG A 159 -9.35 7.33 0.03
N PHE A 160 -8.65 6.21 -0.07
CA PHE A 160 -7.65 5.89 -1.07
C PHE A 160 -8.01 4.57 -1.74
N ASP A 161 -8.63 4.64 -2.91
CA ASP A 161 -9.07 3.46 -3.63
C ASP A 161 -8.01 2.95 -4.57
N THR A 162 -7.70 1.66 -4.48
CA THR A 162 -6.75 1.01 -5.36
C THR A 162 -7.25 1.02 -6.80
N ILE A 163 -6.45 1.61 -7.69
CA ILE A 163 -6.61 1.51 -9.14
C ILE A 163 -5.80 0.32 -9.66
N TYR A 164 -4.57 0.17 -9.15
CA TYR A 164 -3.65 -0.86 -9.59
C TYR A 164 -2.73 -1.28 -8.44
N TYR A 165 -2.48 -2.59 -8.28
CA TYR A 165 -1.57 -3.17 -7.29
C TYR A 165 -0.61 -4.18 -7.94
N ARG A 166 0.70 -3.98 -7.72
CA ARG A 166 1.82 -4.72 -8.33
C ARG A 166 2.70 -5.29 -7.21
N PRO A 167 2.36 -6.45 -6.63
CA PRO A 167 3.23 -7.08 -5.65
C PRO A 167 4.55 -7.50 -6.30
N GLY A 168 5.67 -7.24 -5.62
CA GLY A 168 7.02 -7.57 -6.08
C GLY A 168 7.67 -6.56 -7.03
N GLU A 169 6.98 -5.47 -7.41
CA GLU A 169 7.61 -4.37 -8.15
C GLU A 169 8.11 -3.26 -7.22
N THR A 170 9.15 -2.53 -7.64
CA THR A 170 9.75 -1.42 -6.89
C THR A 170 10.26 -0.32 -7.83
N ALA A 171 10.60 0.84 -7.28
CA ALA A 171 11.28 1.91 -8.00
C ALA A 171 12.79 1.62 -8.15
N GLY A 172 13.45 2.36 -9.06
CA GLY A 172 14.90 2.37 -9.11
C GLY A 172 15.50 2.97 -7.83
N ALA A 173 16.56 2.38 -7.29
CA ALA A 173 17.17 2.76 -6.00
C ALA A 173 17.53 4.26 -5.86
N ILE A 174 17.72 4.98 -6.97
CA ILE A 174 17.96 6.43 -6.95
C ILE A 174 16.76 7.23 -6.46
N MET A 175 15.53 6.72 -6.63
CA MET A 175 14.30 7.39 -6.19
C MET A 175 14.14 7.37 -4.67
N PHE A 176 14.80 6.44 -3.98
CA PHE A 176 14.79 6.36 -2.51
C PHE A 176 15.86 7.22 -1.84
N LYS A 177 16.44 8.18 -2.56
CA LYS A 177 17.38 9.15 -2.00
C LYS A 177 16.73 10.53 -1.97
N PRO A 178 16.83 11.26 -0.85
CA PRO A 178 16.36 12.64 -0.83
C PRO A 178 17.15 13.48 -1.85
N PRO A 179 16.51 14.42 -2.54
CA PRO A 179 17.19 15.34 -3.45
C PRO A 179 18.31 16.15 -2.78
N SER A 180 19.29 16.61 -3.55
CA SER A 180 20.42 17.40 -3.02
C SER A 180 20.00 18.73 -2.37
N TYR A 181 18.85 19.29 -2.74
CA TYR A 181 18.30 20.50 -2.13
C TYR A 181 17.57 20.22 -0.79
N CYS A 182 17.37 18.96 -0.42
CA CYS A 182 16.93 18.58 0.91
C CYS A 182 18.14 18.58 1.86
N SER A 183 18.41 19.72 2.49
CA SER A 183 19.36 19.75 3.61
C SER A 183 18.82 18.86 4.74
N GLN A 184 19.64 17.99 5.31
CA GLN A 184 19.26 17.20 6.49
C GLN A 184 18.84 18.14 7.64
N PRO A 185 17.91 17.76 8.53
CA PRO A 185 17.62 18.54 9.72
C PRO A 185 18.93 18.81 10.46
N LYS A 186 19.19 20.07 10.82
CA LYS A 186 20.30 20.36 11.72
C LYS A 186 19.92 19.76 13.07
N ILE A 187 20.60 18.70 13.46
CA ILE A 187 20.54 18.17 14.82
C ILE A 187 21.02 19.31 15.73
N SER A 188 20.10 19.91 16.48
CA SER A 188 20.39 20.93 17.50
C SER A 188 20.66 20.29 18.84
#